data_AF-A7RHA2-F1
#
_entry.id   AF-A7RHA2-F1
#
_cell.length_a   1.000
_cell.length_b   1.000
_cell.length_c   1.000
_cell.angle_alpha   90.00
_cell.angle_beta   90.00
_cell.angle_gamma   90.00
#
_symmetry.space_group_name_H-M   'P 1'
#
loop_
_entity.id
_entity.type
_entity.pdbx_description
1 polymer ?
#
loop_
_entity_poly.entity_id
_entity_poly.type
_entity_poly.pdbx_seq_one_letter_code
_entity_poly.pdbx_strand_id
1 'polypeptide(L)'
;YSLECKDVHYSLECKDVHYSLECKDVHYSLECKDVHYSLECKDVHYSLECKDVHYSLECKDVHYSLECKDVHYSLECKDVHYSLECKDVHYSLECKDVHYSLECKDVHYSLECKDVHYSLECKDVHYSLECKDVHYSLECKDVHYSLECKDVHYSLECKDVHYSLECKDVHYSLECKDVHYSLECKDVHYSLECKDVHYSLECKDVHYSLECKDVHYSLECKDVHYSLECKDVHYSLECKDVHYSLECKDVHYSLECKDVHYSLECKDVHYSLECKDVHYSLECKDVHYSLECKDVHYSLECKDVHYSLECKDVHYSLECKDVHYSLECKDVHYSLECKDVHYSLECKDVHYSLECKDVHYSLECKDVHYSLECKDVHYSLECKDVHYSLECKDVHYSLECKDVHYSLECKDVHYSLECKDVHYSLECKDVHYSLECKDVHYSLECKDVHYSLECKDVHYSLECKDVHYSLECN
;
A
#
# COMPACT_ATOMS: atom_id res chain seq x y z
N TYR A 1 -34.68 -25.32 48.83
CA TYR A 1 -35.01 -24.78 50.17
C TYR A 1 -34.75 -23.28 50.11
N SER A 2 -35.75 -22.41 50.24
CA SER A 2 -35.56 -20.95 50.26
C SER A 2 -35.24 -20.47 51.68
N LEU A 3 -34.06 -19.87 51.87
CA LEU A 3 -33.59 -19.34 53.15
C LEU A 3 -33.18 -17.89 52.94
N GLU A 4 -33.84 -16.95 53.62
CA GLU A 4 -33.40 -15.56 53.72
C GLU A 4 -32.36 -15.46 54.86
N CYS A 5 -31.11 -15.09 54.54
CA CYS A 5 -30.06 -14.95 55.55
C CYS A 5 -29.19 -13.69 55.30
N LYS A 6 -28.55 -13.15 56.35
CA LYS A 6 -27.67 -11.97 56.21
C LYS A 6 -26.33 -12.37 55.58
N ASP A 7 -25.61 -13.29 56.21
CA ASP A 7 -24.30 -13.76 55.76
C ASP A 7 -24.28 -15.29 55.81
N VAL A 8 -23.70 -15.94 54.79
CA VAL A 8 -23.68 -17.40 54.65
C VAL A 8 -22.27 -17.90 54.32
N HIS A 9 -21.73 -18.80 55.13
CA HIS A 9 -20.46 -19.50 54.89
C HIS A 9 -20.67 -21.03 54.90
N TYR A 10 -20.34 -21.71 53.80
CA TYR A 10 -20.42 -23.17 53.71
C TYR A 10 -19.12 -23.79 53.17
N SER A 11 -18.71 -24.90 53.81
CA SER A 11 -17.68 -25.80 53.31
C SER A 11 -18.22 -27.24 53.34
N LEU A 12 -18.22 -27.93 52.20
CA LEU A 12 -18.90 -29.23 52.03
C LEU A 12 -18.27 -30.10 50.93
N GLU A 13 -18.20 -31.41 51.16
CA GLU A 13 -17.81 -32.43 50.19
C GLU A 13 -19.04 -33.32 49.91
N CYS A 14 -19.52 -33.37 48.66
CA CYS A 14 -20.77 -34.07 48.32
C CYS A 14 -20.85 -34.47 46.85
N LYS A 15 -21.83 -35.31 46.46
CA LYS A 15 -21.95 -35.74 45.05
C LYS A 15 -22.62 -34.70 44.17
N ASP A 16 -23.83 -34.28 44.52
CA ASP A 16 -24.64 -33.37 43.71
C ASP A 16 -25.23 -32.27 44.61
N VAL A 17 -25.21 -31.02 44.16
CA VAL A 17 -25.75 -29.88 44.93
C VAL A 17 -26.75 -29.09 44.09
N HIS A 18 -27.97 -28.94 44.63
CA HIS A 18 -29.03 -28.10 44.06
C HIS A 18 -29.68 -27.25 45.16
N TYR A 19 -29.59 -25.93 45.06
CA TYR A 19 -30.36 -25.02 45.92
C TYR A 19 -30.62 -23.66 45.26
N SER A 20 -31.59 -22.93 45.83
CA SER A 20 -31.94 -21.55 45.48
C SER A 20 -32.06 -20.74 46.77
N LEU A 21 -31.44 -19.56 46.83
CA LEU A 21 -31.24 -18.80 48.07
C LEU A 21 -31.23 -17.28 47.81
N GLU A 22 -31.71 -16.50 48.77
CA GLU A 22 -31.73 -15.03 48.73
C GLU A 22 -31.04 -14.49 49.99
N CYS A 23 -29.95 -13.73 49.83
CA CYS A 23 -29.10 -13.35 50.97
C CYS A 23 -28.23 -12.13 50.65
N LYS A 24 -27.57 -11.51 51.64
CA LYS A 24 -26.71 -10.36 51.34
C LYS A 24 -25.34 -10.79 50.87
N ASP A 25 -24.62 -11.56 51.70
CA ASP A 25 -23.22 -11.91 51.44
C ASP A 25 -23.01 -13.43 51.52
N VAL A 26 -22.29 -13.98 50.56
CA VAL A 26 -22.16 -15.44 50.39
C VAL A 26 -20.73 -15.87 50.10
N HIS A 27 -20.25 -16.85 50.87
CA HIS A 27 -18.95 -17.50 50.65
C HIS A 27 -19.08 -19.03 50.64
N TYR A 28 -18.66 -19.65 49.54
CA TYR A 28 -18.67 -21.10 49.37
C TYR A 28 -17.27 -21.66 49.06
N SER A 29 -16.98 -22.83 49.67
CA SER A 29 -15.86 -23.71 49.31
C SER A 29 -16.36 -25.16 49.20
N LEU A 30 -16.47 -25.74 48.01
CA LEU A 30 -17.06 -27.08 47.82
C LEU A 30 -16.26 -27.97 46.85
N GLU A 31 -16.31 -29.28 47.12
CA GLU A 31 -15.80 -30.33 46.24
C GLU A 31 -16.95 -31.29 45.90
N CYS A 32 -17.34 -31.35 44.62
CA CYS A 32 -18.53 -32.12 44.20
C CYS A 32 -18.51 -32.54 42.73
N LYS A 33 -19.45 -33.38 42.27
CA LYS A 33 -19.51 -33.77 40.86
C LYS A 33 -20.30 -32.75 40.04
N ASP A 34 -21.55 -32.52 40.41
CA ASP A 34 -22.46 -31.71 39.60
C ASP A 34 -23.11 -30.63 40.48
N VAL A 35 -23.14 -29.40 39.96
CA VAL A 35 -23.58 -28.22 40.70
C VAL A 35 -24.54 -27.37 39.88
N HIS A 36 -25.69 -27.04 40.47
CA HIS A 36 -26.63 -26.10 39.87
C HIS A 36 -27.16 -25.09 40.90
N TYR A 37 -26.96 -23.79 40.63
CA TYR A 37 -27.36 -22.71 41.53
C TYR A 37 -28.24 -21.65 40.86
N SER A 38 -29.15 -21.10 41.67
CA SER A 38 -29.91 -19.89 41.36
C SER A 38 -29.97 -18.99 42.60
N LEU A 39 -29.36 -17.80 42.55
CA LEU A 39 -29.24 -16.91 43.73
C LEU A 39 -29.48 -15.44 43.38
N GLU A 40 -30.01 -14.72 44.37
CA GLU A 40 -30.13 -13.27 44.39
C GLU A 40 -29.41 -12.72 45.63
N CYS A 41 -28.35 -11.94 45.44
CA CYS A 41 -27.51 -11.48 46.55
C CYS A 41 -26.71 -10.21 46.25
N LYS A 42 -26.05 -9.60 47.24
CA LYS A 42 -25.19 -8.44 46.99
C LYS A 42 -23.81 -8.88 46.54
N ASP A 43 -23.12 -9.64 47.38
CA ASP A 43 -21.70 -9.96 47.18
C ASP A 43 -21.49 -11.48 47.28
N VAL A 44 -20.73 -12.04 46.33
CA VAL A 44 -20.55 -13.49 46.22
C VAL A 44 -19.10 -13.87 45.98
N HIS A 45 -18.59 -14.84 46.74
CA HIS A 45 -17.28 -15.44 46.54
C HIS A 45 -17.33 -16.97 46.52
N TYR A 46 -16.90 -17.56 45.41
CA TYR A 46 -16.85 -19.02 45.20
C TYR A 46 -15.43 -19.54 45.02
N SER A 47 -15.17 -20.70 45.63
CA SER A 47 -14.03 -21.58 45.33
C SER A 47 -14.55 -23.02 45.18
N LEU A 48 -14.52 -23.62 44.00
CA LEU A 48 -15.07 -24.98 43.78
C LEU A 48 -14.20 -25.87 42.89
N GLU A 49 -14.22 -27.17 43.19
CA GLU A 49 -13.65 -28.23 42.36
C GLU A 49 -14.78 -29.22 41.98
N CYS A 50 -15.10 -29.31 40.69
CA CYS A 50 -16.24 -30.13 40.24
C CYS A 50 -16.16 -30.58 38.77
N LYS A 51 -17.13 -31.37 38.29
CA LYS A 51 -17.18 -31.78 36.88
C LYS A 51 -17.98 -30.78 36.06
N ASP A 52 -19.25 -30.59 36.41
CA ASP A 52 -20.18 -29.82 35.60
C ASP A 52 -20.88 -28.76 36.45
N VAL A 53 -20.92 -27.52 35.96
CA VAL A 53 -21.48 -26.39 36.71
C VAL A 53 -22.42 -25.54 35.87
N HIS A 54 -23.60 -25.25 36.43
CA HIS A 54 -24.57 -24.33 35.85
C HIS A 54 -25.02 -23.26 36.85
N TYR A 55 -24.84 -21.99 36.48
CA TYR A 55 -25.17 -20.83 37.30
C TYR A 55 -26.18 -19.89 36.64
N SER A 56 -27.12 -19.41 37.45
CA SER A 56 -27.96 -18.25 37.16
C SER A 56 -27.99 -17.31 38.37
N LEU A 57 -27.46 -16.09 38.27
CA LEU A 57 -27.38 -15.16 39.41
C LEU A 57 -27.71 -13.71 39.07
N GLU A 58 -28.27 -13.01 40.05
CA GLU A 58 -28.46 -11.56 40.06
C GLU A 58 -27.76 -10.97 41.29
N CYS A 59 -26.71 -10.16 41.09
CA CYS A 59 -25.92 -9.64 42.21
C CYS A 59 -25.15 -8.35 41.91
N LYS A 60 -24.49 -7.74 42.91
CA LYS A 60 -23.64 -6.57 42.66
C LYS A 60 -22.23 -7.00 42.26
N ASP A 61 -21.55 -7.73 43.13
CA ASP A 61 -20.14 -8.04 42.97
C ASP A 61 -19.89 -9.54 43.08
N VAL A 62 -19.12 -10.10 42.15
CA VAL A 62 -18.87 -11.55 42.09
C VAL A 62 -17.40 -11.89 41.89
N HIS A 63 -16.90 -12.83 42.68
CA HIS A 63 -15.57 -13.39 42.54
C HIS A 63 -15.60 -14.94 42.47
N TYR A 64 -15.10 -15.51 41.38
CA TYR A 64 -15.04 -16.94 41.13
C TYR A 64 -13.61 -17.46 41.00
N SER A 65 -13.35 -18.60 41.67
CA SER A 65 -12.18 -19.45 41.44
C SER A 65 -12.64 -20.91 41.28
N LEU A 66 -12.43 -21.53 40.11
CA LEU A 66 -12.96 -22.87 39.81
C LEU A 66 -12.02 -23.76 39.01
N GLU A 67 -12.09 -25.06 39.31
CA GLU A 67 -11.50 -26.14 38.50
C GLU A 67 -12.60 -27.13 38.11
N CYS A 68 -12.90 -27.25 36.81
CA CYS A 68 -13.99 -28.11 36.34
C CYS A 68 -13.88 -28.57 34.89
N LYS A 69 -14.82 -29.38 34.40
CA LYS A 69 -14.85 -29.77 32.98
C LYS A 69 -15.68 -28.79 32.18
N ASP A 70 -16.95 -28.64 32.51
CA ASP A 70 -17.89 -27.89 31.69
C ASP A 70 -18.63 -26.84 32.54
N VAL A 71 -18.69 -25.61 32.04
CA VAL A 71 -19.32 -24.51 32.77
C VAL A 71 -20.27 -23.69 31.91
N HIS A 72 -21.45 -23.40 32.46
CA HIS A 72 -22.41 -22.49 31.86
C HIS A 72 -22.87 -21.41 32.85
N TYR A 73 -22.67 -20.14 32.47
CA TYR A 73 -23.04 -18.97 33.26
C TYR A 73 -24.08 -18.09 32.57
N SER A 74 -25.08 -17.67 33.36
CA SER A 74 -25.99 -16.57 33.04
C SER A 74 -26.02 -15.60 34.23
N LEU A 75 -25.47 -14.39 34.11
CA LEU A 75 -25.45 -13.42 35.23
C LEU A 75 -25.90 -12.01 34.83
N GLU A 76 -26.52 -11.32 35.78
CA GLU A 76 -26.76 -9.87 35.76
C GLU A 76 -26.10 -9.24 36.98
N CYS A 77 -25.08 -8.39 36.79
CA CYS A 77 -24.32 -7.83 37.91
C CYS A 77 -23.59 -6.52 37.62
N LYS A 78 -22.91 -5.93 38.61
CA LYS A 78 -22.08 -4.75 38.37
C LYS A 78 -20.67 -5.14 38.00
N ASP A 79 -19.98 -5.85 38.90
CA ASP A 79 -18.56 -6.11 38.77
C ASP A 79 -18.28 -7.62 38.92
N VAL A 80 -17.49 -8.19 38.00
CA VAL A 80 -17.20 -9.62 37.99
C VAL A 80 -15.72 -9.91 37.81
N HIS A 81 -15.20 -10.83 38.61
CA HIS A 81 -13.85 -11.37 38.48
C HIS A 81 -13.86 -12.90 38.43
N TYR A 82 -13.33 -13.46 37.35
CA TYR A 82 -13.24 -14.90 37.10
C TYR A 82 -11.79 -15.38 37.03
N SER A 83 -11.51 -16.49 37.72
CA SER A 83 -10.32 -17.31 37.55
C SER A 83 -10.73 -18.78 37.38
N LEU A 84 -10.62 -19.37 36.18
CA LEU A 84 -11.05 -20.76 35.93
C LEU A 84 -10.00 -21.61 35.20
N GLU A 85 -9.96 -22.89 35.54
CA GLU A 85 -9.31 -23.95 34.76
C GLU A 85 -10.37 -24.98 34.34
N CYS A 86 -10.65 -25.10 33.04
CA CYS A 86 -11.73 -25.97 32.55
C CYS A 86 -11.58 -26.48 31.12
N LYS A 87 -12.49 -27.31 30.62
CA LYS A 87 -12.49 -27.72 29.22
C LYS A 87 -13.32 -26.77 28.38
N ASP A 88 -14.61 -26.66 28.70
CA ASP A 88 -15.57 -25.96 27.85
C ASP A 88 -16.34 -24.92 28.69
N VAL A 89 -16.42 -23.69 28.20
CA VAL A 89 -17.10 -22.59 28.91
C VAL A 89 -18.05 -21.81 28.03
N HIS A 90 -19.25 -21.55 28.55
CA HIS A 90 -20.22 -20.67 27.92
C HIS A 90 -20.70 -19.58 28.88
N TYR A 91 -20.54 -18.32 28.47
CA TYR A 91 -20.93 -17.14 29.22
C TYR A 91 -22.01 -16.32 28.51
N SER A 92 -23.04 -15.93 29.28
CA SER A 92 -24.01 -14.91 28.93
C SER A 92 -24.12 -13.91 30.09
N LEU A 93 -23.54 -12.71 29.97
CA LEU A 93 -23.55 -11.71 31.06
C LEU A 93 -24.05 -10.32 30.63
N GLU A 94 -24.73 -9.65 31.54
CA GLU A 94 -25.03 -8.21 31.49
C GLU A 94 -24.41 -7.54 32.73
N CYS A 95 -23.42 -6.66 32.53
CA CYS A 95 -22.67 -6.08 33.65
C CYS A 95 -21.97 -4.76 33.35
N LYS A 96 -21.32 -4.14 34.34
CA LYS A 96 -20.52 -2.93 34.09
C LYS A 96 -19.09 -3.30 33.76
N ASP A 97 -18.41 -3.98 34.68
CA ASP A 97 -16.97 -4.20 34.60
C ASP A 97 -16.66 -5.70 34.76
N VAL A 98 -15.86 -6.27 33.86
CA VAL A 98 -15.52 -7.69 33.89
C VAL A 98 -14.03 -7.94 33.74
N HIS A 99 -13.49 -8.84 34.56
CA HIS A 99 -12.13 -9.35 34.46
C HIS A 99 -12.09 -10.87 34.42
N TYR A 100 -11.50 -11.42 33.36
CA TYR A 100 -11.33 -12.86 33.14
C TYR A 100 -9.87 -13.29 33.12
N SER A 101 -9.57 -14.37 33.82
CA SER A 101 -8.32 -15.13 33.72
C SER A 101 -8.66 -16.63 33.58
N LEU A 102 -8.57 -17.20 32.37
CA LEU A 102 -8.96 -18.60 32.11
C LEU A 102 -7.88 -19.42 31.42
N GLU A 103 -7.82 -20.71 31.77
CA GLU A 103 -7.11 -21.76 31.03
C GLU A 103 -8.13 -22.83 30.60
N CYS A 104 -8.38 -22.97 29.29
CA CYS A 104 -9.44 -23.86 28.80
C CYS A 104 -9.24 -24.39 27.38
N LYS A 105 -10.14 -25.26 26.89
CA LYS A 105 -10.09 -25.69 25.49
C LYS A 105 -10.94 -24.76 24.63
N ASP A 106 -12.24 -24.69 24.94
CA ASP A 106 -13.21 -24.02 24.07
C ASP A 106 -14.01 -23.00 24.88
N VAL A 107 -14.13 -21.77 24.37
CA VAL A 107 -14.87 -20.70 25.07
C VAL A 107 -15.81 -19.95 24.14
N HIS A 108 -17.03 -19.72 24.63
CA HIS A 108 -18.03 -18.87 23.98
C HIS A 108 -18.54 -17.77 24.91
N TYR A 109 -18.41 -16.52 24.49
CA TYR A 109 -18.88 -15.34 25.20
C TYR A 109 -19.97 -14.60 24.44
N SER A 110 -21.02 -14.22 25.18
CA SER A 110 -22.04 -13.25 24.78
C SER A 110 -22.21 -12.23 25.91
N LEU A 111 -21.64 -11.01 25.80
CA LEU A 111 -21.70 -10.01 26.88
C LEU A 111 -22.21 -8.64 26.42
N GLU A 112 -22.94 -7.97 27.30
CA GLU A 112 -23.26 -6.54 27.23
C GLU A 112 -22.67 -5.84 28.46
N CYS A 113 -21.69 -4.94 28.26
CA CYS A 113 -20.97 -4.33 29.38
C CYS A 113 -20.32 -2.99 29.09
N LYS A 114 -19.69 -2.34 30.08
CA LYS A 114 -18.92 -1.12 29.83
C LYS A 114 -17.47 -1.46 29.53
N ASP A 115 -16.80 -2.11 30.47
CA ASP A 115 -15.36 -2.31 30.43
C ASP A 115 -15.03 -3.79 30.62
N VAL A 116 -14.19 -4.35 29.74
CA VAL A 116 -13.80 -5.77 29.81
C VAL A 116 -12.30 -5.97 29.67
N HIS A 117 -11.76 -6.84 30.52
CA HIS A 117 -10.38 -7.29 30.46
C HIS A 117 -10.28 -8.83 30.42
N TYR A 118 -9.64 -9.36 29.39
CA TYR A 118 -9.41 -10.79 29.19
C TYR A 118 -7.93 -11.16 29.21
N SER A 119 -7.62 -12.24 29.93
CA SER A 119 -6.35 -12.95 29.89
C SER A 119 -6.63 -14.46 29.74
N LEU A 120 -6.54 -15.03 28.53
CA LEU A 120 -6.90 -16.44 28.30
C LEU A 120 -5.79 -17.25 27.62
N GLU A 121 -5.69 -18.52 27.99
CA GLU A 121 -4.94 -19.56 27.27
C GLU A 121 -5.92 -20.66 26.84
N CYS A 122 -6.12 -20.83 25.54
CA CYS A 122 -7.16 -21.75 25.03
C CYS A 122 -6.92 -22.30 23.63
N LYS A 123 -7.78 -23.20 23.13
CA LYS A 123 -7.70 -23.64 21.74
C LYS A 123 -8.57 -22.76 20.85
N ASP A 124 -9.86 -22.72 21.13
CA ASP A 124 -10.86 -22.11 20.25
C ASP A 124 -11.70 -21.10 21.05
N VAL A 125 -11.83 -19.88 20.52
CA VAL A 125 -12.61 -18.82 21.19
C VAL A 125 -13.56 -18.11 20.24
N HIS A 126 -14.79 -17.91 20.72
CA HIS A 126 -15.80 -17.12 20.03
C HIS A 126 -16.35 -16.01 20.93
N TYR A 127 -16.27 -14.77 20.46
CA TYR A 127 -16.76 -13.58 21.15
C TYR A 127 -17.87 -12.88 20.37
N SER A 128 -18.95 -12.54 21.09
CA SER A 128 -19.98 -11.59 20.67
C SER A 128 -20.17 -10.56 21.78
N LEU A 129 -19.65 -9.33 21.65
CA LEU A 129 -19.75 -8.30 22.70
C LEU A 129 -20.30 -6.96 22.21
N GLU A 130 -21.05 -6.30 23.09
CA GLU A 130 -21.42 -4.88 22.98
C GLU A 130 -20.88 -4.14 24.21
N CYS A 131 -19.90 -3.24 24.02
CA CYS A 131 -19.23 -2.60 25.15
C CYS A 131 -18.58 -1.24 24.83
N LYS A 132 -18.05 -0.54 25.83
CA LYS A 132 -17.29 0.70 25.58
C LYS A 132 -15.84 0.39 25.30
N ASP A 133 -15.17 -0.23 26.26
CA ASP A 133 -13.71 -0.38 26.25
C ASP A 133 -13.34 -1.85 26.47
N VAL A 134 -12.48 -2.40 25.62
CA VAL A 134 -12.05 -3.80 25.72
C VAL A 134 -10.55 -3.97 25.61
N HIS A 135 -10.00 -4.81 26.49
CA HIS A 135 -8.60 -5.22 26.46
C HIS A 135 -8.47 -6.75 26.44
N TYR A 136 -7.78 -7.27 25.43
CA TYR A 136 -7.51 -8.69 25.24
C TYR A 136 -6.01 -9.01 25.30
N SER A 137 -5.68 -10.06 26.06
CA SER A 137 -4.40 -10.75 26.03
C SER A 137 -4.66 -12.26 25.89
N LEU A 138 -4.51 -12.85 24.69
CA LEU A 138 -4.82 -14.27 24.46
C LEU A 138 -3.68 -15.05 23.81
N GLU A 139 -3.54 -16.31 24.21
CA GLU A 139 -2.75 -17.34 23.53
C GLU A 139 -3.68 -18.48 23.10
N CYS A 140 -3.87 -18.68 21.78
CA CYS A 140 -4.85 -19.64 21.28
C CYS A 140 -4.58 -20.18 19.88
N LYS A 141 -5.40 -21.12 19.39
CA LYS A 141 -5.29 -21.58 17.99
C LYS A 141 -6.16 -20.73 17.09
N ASP A 142 -7.46 -20.73 17.35
CA ASP A 142 -8.45 -20.17 16.44
C ASP A 142 -9.35 -19.18 17.21
N VAL A 143 -9.52 -17.97 16.67
CA VAL A 143 -10.35 -16.93 17.30
C VAL A 143 -11.31 -16.28 16.33
N HIS A 144 -12.55 -16.11 16.78
CA HIS A 144 -13.58 -15.36 16.06
C HIS A 144 -14.16 -14.25 16.93
N TYR A 145 -14.08 -13.01 16.45
CA TYR A 145 -14.63 -11.82 17.10
C TYR A 145 -15.75 -11.17 16.30
N SER A 146 -16.84 -10.85 16.99
CA SER A 146 -17.90 -9.95 16.53
C SER A 146 -18.16 -8.91 17.63
N LEU A 147 -17.66 -7.67 17.48
CA LEU A 147 -17.80 -6.63 18.53
C LEU A 147 -18.37 -5.31 18.01
N GLU A 148 -19.17 -4.65 18.84
CA GLU A 148 -19.58 -3.25 18.70
C GLU A 148 -19.09 -2.46 19.93
N CYS A 149 -18.14 -1.53 19.73
CA CYS A 149 -17.50 -0.84 20.85
C CYS A 149 -16.91 0.53 20.54
N LYS A 150 -16.36 1.23 21.53
CA LYS A 150 -15.65 2.49 21.28
C LYS A 150 -14.17 2.23 21.04
N ASP A 151 -13.50 1.65 22.03
CA ASP A 151 -12.05 1.53 22.05
C ASP A 151 -11.65 0.08 22.31
N VAL A 152 -10.75 -0.46 21.47
CA VAL A 152 -10.29 -1.85 21.60
C VAL A 152 -8.77 -1.97 21.53
N HIS A 153 -8.21 -2.77 22.43
CA HIS A 153 -6.80 -3.14 22.42
C HIS A 153 -6.63 -4.67 22.43
N TYR A 154 -5.90 -5.18 21.43
CA TYR A 154 -5.59 -6.59 21.27
C TYR A 154 -4.09 -6.87 21.37
N SER A 155 -3.74 -7.89 22.14
CA SER A 155 -2.43 -8.55 22.14
C SER A 155 -2.64 -10.06 22.03
N LEU A 156 -2.45 -10.66 20.84
CA LEU A 156 -2.72 -12.10 20.63
C LEU A 156 -1.54 -12.85 20.00
N GLU A 157 -1.36 -14.10 20.43
CA GLU A 157 -0.52 -15.11 19.78
C GLU A 157 -1.42 -16.28 19.35
N CYS A 158 -1.57 -16.50 18.03
CA CYS A 158 -2.53 -17.49 17.53
C CYS A 158 -2.22 -18.06 16.14
N LYS A 159 -3.01 -19.01 15.65
CA LYS A 159 -2.86 -19.50 14.26
C LYS A 159 -3.75 -18.70 13.34
N ASP A 160 -5.05 -18.73 13.56
CA ASP A 160 -6.05 -18.21 12.63
C ASP A 160 -6.98 -17.25 13.37
N VAL A 161 -7.19 -16.05 12.81
CA VAL A 161 -8.06 -15.04 13.42
C VAL A 161 -9.03 -14.43 12.41
N HIS A 162 -10.29 -14.29 12.84
CA HIS A 162 -11.32 -13.59 12.10
C HIS A 162 -11.96 -12.47 12.94
N TYR A 163 -11.91 -11.24 12.43
CA TYR A 163 -12.50 -10.07 13.05
C TYR A 163 -13.62 -9.47 12.22
N SER A 164 -14.73 -9.16 12.90
CA SER A 164 -15.81 -8.31 12.42
C SER A 164 -16.11 -7.25 13.49
N LEU A 165 -15.64 -6.01 13.33
CA LEU A 165 -15.80 -4.96 14.36
C LEU A 165 -16.42 -3.66 13.80
N GLU A 166 -17.25 -3.02 14.63
CA GLU A 166 -17.71 -1.64 14.46
C GLU A 166 -17.24 -0.82 15.68
N CYS A 167 -16.34 0.15 15.48
CA CYS A 167 -15.73 0.87 16.60
C CYS A 167 -15.19 2.26 16.27
N LYS A 168 -14.65 2.99 17.26
CA LYS A 168 -13.98 4.27 16.99
C LYS A 168 -12.49 4.04 16.79
N ASP A 169 -11.83 3.51 17.81
CA ASP A 169 -10.37 3.45 17.85
C ASP A 169 -9.92 2.01 18.14
N VAL A 170 -9.01 1.48 17.33
CA VAL A 170 -8.50 0.11 17.49
C VAL A 170 -6.99 0.04 17.44
N HIS A 171 -6.42 -0.74 18.36
CA HIS A 171 -5.00 -1.07 18.38
C HIS A 171 -4.77 -2.58 18.41
N TYR A 172 -4.03 -3.09 17.43
CA TYR A 172 -3.67 -4.50 17.29
C TYR A 172 -2.17 -4.72 17.41
N SER A 173 -1.80 -5.71 18.23
CA SER A 173 -0.48 -6.33 18.27
C SER A 173 -0.64 -7.84 18.16
N LEU A 174 -0.42 -8.45 16.99
CA LEU A 174 -0.63 -9.90 16.79
C LEU A 174 0.58 -10.63 16.19
N GLU A 175 0.79 -11.86 16.65
CA GLU A 175 1.67 -12.86 16.02
C GLU A 175 0.82 -14.07 15.60
N CYS A 176 0.70 -14.31 14.29
CA CYS A 176 -0.21 -15.35 13.79
C CYS A 176 0.15 -15.94 12.42
N LYS A 177 -0.62 -16.91 11.92
CA LYS A 177 -0.44 -17.40 10.54
C LYS A 177 -1.34 -16.64 9.59
N ASP A 178 -2.65 -16.71 9.81
CA ASP A 178 -3.64 -16.25 8.85
C ASP A 178 -4.62 -15.30 9.56
N VAL A 179 -4.85 -14.11 8.98
CA VAL A 179 -5.77 -13.11 9.55
C VAL A 179 -6.73 -12.56 8.53
N HIS A 180 -8.00 -12.47 8.92
CA HIS A 180 -9.05 -11.81 8.14
C HIS A 180 -9.72 -10.70 8.96
N TYR A 181 -9.70 -9.48 8.44
CA TYR A 181 -10.32 -8.31 9.04
C TYR A 181 -11.46 -7.76 8.18
N SER A 182 -12.59 -7.49 8.83
CA SER A 182 -13.70 -6.68 8.32
C SER A 182 -14.05 -5.62 9.36
N LEU A 183 -13.61 -4.37 9.20
CA LEU A 183 -13.84 -3.31 10.19
C LEU A 183 -14.49 -2.04 9.61
N GLU A 184 -15.35 -1.42 10.40
CA GLU A 184 -15.85 -0.05 10.21
C GLU A 184 -15.43 0.80 11.42
N CYS A 185 -14.53 1.78 11.22
CA CYS A 185 -13.93 2.51 12.34
C CYS A 185 -13.44 3.92 12.00
N LYS A 186 -12.97 4.69 13.00
CA LYS A 186 -12.33 5.99 12.72
C LYS A 186 -10.84 5.82 12.53
N ASP A 187 -10.16 5.33 13.57
CA ASP A 187 -8.71 5.32 13.64
C ASP A 187 -8.21 3.90 13.95
N VAL A 188 -7.25 3.39 13.17
CA VAL A 188 -6.72 2.03 13.38
C VAL A 188 -5.19 2.00 13.34
N HIS A 189 -4.63 1.28 14.30
CA HIS A 189 -3.20 0.97 14.39
C HIS A 189 -2.96 -0.54 14.41
N TYR A 190 -2.18 -1.02 13.44
CA TYR A 190 -1.76 -2.41 13.33
C TYR A 190 -0.26 -2.58 13.49
N SER A 191 0.13 -3.55 14.31
CA SER A 191 1.48 -4.11 14.41
C SER A 191 1.39 -5.64 14.34
N LEU A 192 1.63 -6.25 13.17
CA LEU A 192 1.46 -7.71 12.99
C LEU A 192 2.70 -8.41 12.42
N GLU A 193 2.93 -9.64 12.89
CA GLU A 193 3.85 -10.61 12.30
C GLU A 193 3.06 -11.86 11.88
N CYS A 194 2.96 -12.12 10.56
CA CYS A 194 2.09 -13.19 10.06
C CYS A 194 2.47 -13.78 8.71
N LYS A 195 1.76 -14.79 8.22
CA LYS A 195 1.97 -15.30 6.85
C LYS A 195 1.07 -14.59 5.87
N ASP A 196 -0.24 -14.70 6.07
CA ASP A 196 -1.23 -14.27 5.09
C ASP A 196 -2.24 -13.34 5.76
N VAL A 197 -2.50 -12.17 5.16
CA VAL A 197 -3.46 -11.20 5.71
C VAL A 197 -4.42 -10.69 4.66
N HIS A 198 -5.70 -10.61 5.02
CA HIS A 198 -6.74 -10.00 4.22
C HIS A 198 -7.47 -8.91 5.01
N TYR A 199 -7.47 -7.68 4.49
CA TYR A 199 -8.16 -6.53 5.05
C TYR A 199 -9.30 -6.04 4.16
N SER A 200 -10.45 -5.81 4.78
CA SER A 200 -11.57 -5.06 4.23
C SER A 200 -12.00 -3.98 5.24
N LEU A 201 -11.58 -2.71 5.04
CA LEU A 201 -11.84 -1.64 6.02
C LEU A 201 -12.52 -0.42 5.41
N GLU A 202 -13.41 0.20 6.19
CA GLU A 202 -13.95 1.54 5.97
C GLU A 202 -13.57 2.43 7.17
N CYS A 203 -12.71 3.43 6.97
CA CYS A 203 -12.18 4.21 8.09
C CYS A 203 -11.71 5.62 7.74
N LYS A 204 -11.26 6.42 8.73
CA LYS A 204 -10.65 7.72 8.44
C LYS A 204 -9.15 7.58 8.28
N ASP A 205 -8.48 7.13 9.33
CA ASP A 205 -7.02 7.16 9.42
C ASP A 205 -6.51 5.75 9.77
N VAL A 206 -5.53 5.26 9.01
CA VAL A 206 -4.94 3.93 9.26
C VAL A 206 -3.42 3.96 9.24
N HIS A 207 -2.82 3.27 10.20
CA HIS A 207 -1.39 3.04 10.26
C HIS A 207 -1.06 1.55 10.37
N TYR A 208 -0.30 1.06 9.40
CA TYR A 208 0.16 -0.33 9.34
C TYR A 208 1.67 -0.45 9.55
N SER A 209 2.06 -1.38 10.41
CA SER A 209 3.43 -1.90 10.55
C SER A 209 3.37 -3.43 10.49
N LEU A 210 3.68 -4.05 9.34
CA LEU A 210 3.56 -5.52 9.19
C LEU A 210 4.83 -6.18 8.66
N GLU A 211 5.10 -7.38 9.15
CA GLU A 211 6.06 -8.33 8.59
C GLU A 211 5.31 -9.61 8.18
N CYS A 212 5.23 -9.90 6.88
CA CYS A 212 4.40 -11.01 6.39
C CYS A 212 4.83 -11.61 5.04
N LYS A 213 4.14 -12.66 4.57
CA LYS A 213 4.39 -13.18 3.21
C LYS A 213 3.49 -12.50 2.20
N ASP A 214 2.18 -12.67 2.36
CA ASP A 214 1.20 -12.28 1.36
C ASP A 214 0.14 -11.38 2.00
N VAL A 215 -0.13 -10.23 1.37
CA VAL A 215 -1.14 -9.27 1.88
C VAL A 215 -2.09 -8.81 0.81
N HIS A 216 -3.38 -8.77 1.15
CA HIS A 216 -4.43 -8.20 0.32
C HIS A 216 -5.20 -7.12 1.07
N TYR A 217 -5.22 -5.91 0.53
CA TYR A 217 -5.95 -4.76 1.07
C TYR A 217 -7.09 -4.33 0.15
N SER A 218 -8.26 -4.12 0.75
CA SER A 218 -9.41 -3.46 0.15
C SER A 218 -9.91 -2.38 1.12
N LEU A 219 -9.51 -1.11 0.95
CA LEU A 219 -9.83 -0.04 1.91
C LEU A 219 -10.52 1.17 1.27
N GLU A 220 -11.45 1.77 2.01
CA GLU A 220 -12.01 3.10 1.75
C GLU A 220 -11.70 4.01 2.95
N CYS A 221 -10.87 5.04 2.74
CA CYS A 221 -10.39 5.86 3.86
C CYS A 221 -9.95 7.27 3.49
N LYS A 222 -9.56 8.10 4.48
CA LYS A 222 -8.97 9.42 4.18
C LYS A 222 -7.47 9.32 4.04
N ASP A 223 -6.79 8.90 5.10
CA ASP A 223 -5.34 8.97 5.21
C ASP A 223 -4.79 7.59 5.59
N VAL A 224 -3.78 7.11 4.85
CA VAL A 224 -3.15 5.81 5.12
C VAL A 224 -1.64 5.89 5.14
N HIS A 225 -1.04 5.25 6.14
CA HIS A 225 0.40 5.08 6.24
C HIS A 225 0.78 3.60 6.35
N TYR A 226 1.59 3.12 5.41
CA TYR A 226 2.10 1.76 5.38
C TYR A 226 3.60 1.70 5.62
N SER A 227 4.02 0.80 6.51
CA SER A 227 5.40 0.35 6.69
C SER A 227 5.42 -1.18 6.68
N LEU A 228 5.73 -1.82 5.54
CA LEU A 228 5.65 -3.29 5.40
C LEU A 228 6.95 -3.92 4.90
N GLU A 229 7.25 -5.12 5.42
CA GLU A 229 8.24 -6.05 4.88
C GLU A 229 7.52 -7.36 4.48
N CYS A 230 7.49 -7.67 3.18
CA CYS A 230 6.69 -8.81 2.69
C CYS A 230 7.16 -9.42 1.37
N LYS A 231 6.53 -10.51 0.90
CA LYS A 231 6.81 -11.05 -0.43
C LYS A 231 5.92 -10.41 -1.47
N ASP A 232 4.61 -10.61 -1.32
CA ASP A 232 3.64 -10.27 -2.35
C ASP A 232 2.54 -9.38 -1.74
N VAL A 233 2.24 -8.26 -2.39
CA VAL A 233 1.20 -7.33 -1.92
C VAL A 233 0.25 -6.91 -3.02
N HIS A 234 -1.04 -6.92 -2.70
CA HIS A 234 -2.09 -6.42 -3.57
C HIS A 234 -2.91 -5.35 -2.85
N TYR A 235 -2.96 -4.15 -3.44
CA TYR A 235 -3.72 -3.01 -2.94
C TYR A 235 -4.87 -2.64 -3.88
N SER A 236 -6.06 -2.48 -3.31
CA SER A 236 -7.22 -1.86 -3.93
C SER A 236 -7.77 -0.79 -2.99
N LEU A 237 -7.43 0.49 -3.18
CA LEU A 237 -7.79 1.56 -2.24
C LEU A 237 -8.51 2.74 -2.92
N GLU A 238 -9.48 3.32 -2.20
CA GLU A 238 -10.07 4.64 -2.48
C GLU A 238 -9.79 5.57 -1.29
N CYS A 239 -8.98 6.62 -1.50
CA CYS A 239 -8.50 7.46 -0.39
C CYS A 239 -8.12 8.88 -0.78
N LYS A 240 -7.80 9.75 0.19
CA LYS A 240 -7.28 11.09 -0.12
C LYS A 240 -5.77 11.05 -0.24
N ASP A 241 -5.10 10.69 0.86
CA ASP A 241 -3.65 10.83 0.99
C ASP A 241 -3.05 9.48 1.40
N VAL A 242 -2.02 9.02 0.69
CA VAL A 242 -1.37 7.74 0.99
C VAL A 242 0.14 7.86 1.02
N HIS A 243 0.75 7.25 2.04
CA HIS A 243 2.19 7.11 2.16
C HIS A 243 2.60 5.65 2.30
N TYR A 244 3.44 5.18 1.38
CA TYR A 244 3.99 3.83 1.38
C TYR A 244 5.50 3.83 1.63
N SER A 245 5.93 2.98 2.56
CA SER A 245 7.32 2.58 2.77
C SER A 245 7.40 1.05 2.78
N LEU A 246 7.78 0.40 1.68
CA LEU A 246 7.75 -1.07 1.58
C LEU A 246 9.07 -1.68 1.11
N GLU A 247 9.40 -2.85 1.67
CA GLU A 247 10.43 -3.77 1.17
C GLU A 247 9.76 -5.10 0.77
N CYS A 248 9.77 -5.45 -0.52
CA CYS A 248 9.03 -6.61 -1.00
C CYS A 248 9.55 -7.26 -2.30
N LYS A 249 8.92 -8.33 -2.77
CA LYS A 249 9.24 -8.89 -4.09
C LYS A 249 8.33 -8.31 -5.15
N ASP A 250 7.04 -8.55 -5.03
CA ASP A 250 6.08 -8.27 -6.08
C ASP A 250 4.93 -7.41 -5.51
N VAL A 251 4.62 -6.30 -6.18
CA VAL A 251 3.53 -5.40 -5.73
C VAL A 251 2.59 -5.04 -6.86
N HIS A 252 1.30 -5.09 -6.56
CA HIS A 252 0.25 -4.63 -7.45
C HIS A 252 -0.63 -3.56 -6.78
N TYR A 253 -0.71 -2.39 -7.39
CA TYR A 253 -1.53 -1.27 -6.93
C TYR A 253 -2.67 -0.97 -7.91
N SER A 254 -3.87 -0.82 -7.35
CA SER A 254 -5.05 -0.26 -7.99
C SER A 254 -5.64 0.82 -7.08
N LEU A 255 -5.33 2.11 -7.30
CA LEU A 255 -5.75 3.20 -6.39
C LEU A 255 -6.51 4.33 -7.10
N GLU A 256 -7.49 4.88 -6.40
CA GLU A 256 -8.14 6.16 -6.71
C GLU A 256 -7.91 7.13 -5.54
N CYS A 257 -7.13 8.20 -5.76
CA CYS A 257 -6.69 9.08 -4.67
C CYS A 257 -6.38 10.52 -5.06
N LYS A 258 -6.05 11.39 -4.09
CA LYS A 258 -5.57 12.74 -4.41
C LYS A 258 -4.05 12.75 -4.48
N ASP A 259 -3.39 12.44 -3.38
CA ASP A 259 -1.96 12.63 -3.21
C ASP A 259 -1.32 11.30 -2.76
N VAL A 260 -0.26 10.87 -3.46
CA VAL A 260 0.44 9.62 -3.12
C VAL A 260 1.93 9.80 -3.07
N HIS A 261 2.54 9.22 -2.03
CA HIS A 261 3.99 9.14 -1.87
C HIS A 261 4.45 7.69 -1.71
N TYR A 262 5.35 7.26 -2.58
CA TYR A 262 5.94 5.93 -2.56
C TYR A 262 7.45 5.97 -2.27
N SER A 263 7.88 5.11 -1.36
CA SER A 263 9.28 4.77 -1.09
C SER A 263 9.42 3.24 -1.04
N LEU A 264 9.80 2.59 -2.15
CA LEU A 264 9.82 1.12 -2.23
C LEU A 264 11.17 0.54 -2.64
N GLU A 265 11.51 -0.61 -2.07
CA GLU A 265 12.58 -1.50 -2.53
C GLU A 265 11.97 -2.86 -2.92
N CYS A 266 12.00 -3.21 -4.21
CA CYS A 266 11.26 -4.38 -4.71
C CYS A 266 11.84 -5.03 -5.98
N LYS A 267 11.29 -6.17 -6.42
CA LYS A 267 11.67 -6.75 -7.72
C LYS A 267 10.76 -6.22 -8.81
N ASP A 268 9.47 -6.51 -8.71
CA ASP A 268 8.52 -6.27 -9.79
C ASP A 268 7.35 -5.44 -9.24
N VAL A 269 6.99 -4.35 -9.93
CA VAL A 269 5.88 -3.48 -9.53
C VAL A 269 4.95 -3.17 -10.68
N HIS A 270 3.65 -3.25 -10.41
CA HIS A 270 2.60 -2.83 -11.33
C HIS A 270 1.68 -1.79 -10.69
N TYR A 271 1.57 -0.63 -11.32
CA TYR A 271 0.70 0.46 -10.91
C TYR A 271 -0.44 0.70 -11.89
N SER A 272 -1.65 0.84 -11.36
CA SER A 272 -2.84 1.35 -12.04
C SER A 272 -3.48 2.43 -11.15
N LEU A 273 -3.21 3.72 -11.40
CA LEU A 273 -3.68 4.81 -10.51
C LEU A 273 -4.46 5.90 -11.25
N GLU A 274 -5.47 6.44 -10.56
CA GLU A 274 -6.14 7.69 -10.91
C GLU A 274 -5.96 8.69 -9.75
N CYS A 275 -5.23 9.79 -9.97
CA CYS A 275 -4.87 10.70 -8.89
C CYS A 275 -4.57 12.15 -9.31
N LYS A 276 -4.29 13.05 -8.35
CA LYS A 276 -3.83 14.41 -8.68
C LYS A 276 -2.31 14.46 -8.73
N ASP A 277 -1.67 14.18 -7.60
CA ASP A 277 -0.25 14.41 -7.41
C ASP A 277 0.43 13.12 -6.94
N VAL A 278 1.51 12.71 -7.60
CA VAL A 278 2.24 11.49 -7.23
C VAL A 278 3.74 11.72 -7.16
N HIS A 279 4.35 11.18 -6.10
CA HIS A 279 5.79 11.16 -5.91
C HIS A 279 6.30 9.73 -5.71
N TYR A 280 7.22 9.30 -6.57
CA TYR A 280 7.86 7.98 -6.53
C TYR A 280 9.35 8.08 -6.21
N SER A 281 9.79 7.27 -5.27
CA SER A 281 11.19 6.97 -4.98
C SER A 281 11.38 5.44 -4.89
N LEU A 282 11.82 4.79 -5.98
CA LEU A 282 11.89 3.32 -6.04
C LEU A 282 13.28 2.78 -6.41
N GLU A 283 13.65 1.65 -5.81
CA GLU A 283 14.76 0.78 -6.23
C GLU A 283 14.20 -0.60 -6.60
N CYS A 284 14.27 -0.98 -7.89
CA CYS A 284 13.61 -2.20 -8.35
C CYS A 284 14.21 -2.85 -9.61
N LYS A 285 13.69 -4.00 -10.05
CA LYS A 285 14.10 -4.59 -11.34
C LYS A 285 13.20 -4.10 -12.46
N ASP A 286 11.93 -4.43 -12.37
CA ASP A 286 10.98 -4.25 -13.46
C ASP A 286 9.77 -3.45 -12.96
N VAL A 287 9.39 -2.39 -13.69
CA VAL A 287 8.23 -1.55 -13.31
C VAL A 287 7.32 -1.28 -14.49
N HIS A 288 6.02 -1.40 -14.24
CA HIS A 288 4.97 -1.04 -15.18
C HIS A 288 4.00 -0.02 -14.57
N TYR A 289 3.86 1.13 -15.23
CA TYR A 289 2.95 2.20 -14.84
C TYR A 289 1.83 2.39 -15.85
N SER A 290 0.60 2.49 -15.34
CA SER A 290 -0.59 2.97 -16.06
C SER A 290 -1.28 4.03 -15.21
N LEU A 291 -1.07 5.33 -15.47
CA LEU A 291 -1.59 6.41 -14.62
C LEU A 291 -2.40 7.47 -15.39
N GLU A 292 -3.45 7.98 -14.74
CA GLU A 292 -4.16 9.20 -15.12
C GLU A 292 -4.04 10.23 -13.97
N CYS A 293 -3.33 11.34 -14.21
CA CYS A 293 -3.00 12.27 -13.11
C CYS A 293 -2.74 13.72 -13.56
N LYS A 294 -2.50 14.65 -12.61
CA LYS A 294 -2.09 16.02 -12.96
C LYS A 294 -0.58 16.12 -12.98
N ASP A 295 0.05 15.89 -11.83
CA ASP A 295 1.47 16.18 -11.63
C ASP A 295 2.18 14.92 -11.11
N VAL A 296 3.28 14.53 -11.75
CA VAL A 296 4.05 13.34 -11.34
C VAL A 296 5.53 13.61 -11.25
N HIS A 297 6.15 13.10 -10.18
CA HIS A 297 7.59 13.12 -9.98
C HIS A 297 8.14 11.71 -9.75
N TYR A 298 9.08 11.28 -10.58
CA TYR A 298 9.77 10.00 -10.48
C TYR A 298 11.25 10.16 -10.14
N SER A 299 11.71 9.39 -9.17
CA SER A 299 13.12 9.13 -8.86
C SER A 299 13.34 7.62 -8.77
N LEU A 300 13.85 6.96 -9.82
CA LEU A 300 13.97 5.50 -9.86
C LEU A 300 15.38 5.00 -10.19
N GLU A 301 15.77 3.89 -9.56
CA GLU A 301 16.92 3.07 -9.94
C GLU A 301 16.41 1.66 -10.29
N CYS A 302 16.52 1.25 -11.57
CA CYS A 302 15.92 -0.02 -12.02
C CYS A 302 16.55 -0.64 -13.25
N LYS A 303 16.08 -1.83 -13.68
CA LYS A 303 16.52 -2.42 -14.96
C LYS A 303 15.62 -1.97 -16.09
N ASP A 304 14.36 -2.34 -16.03
CA ASP A 304 13.43 -2.20 -17.13
C ASP A 304 12.18 -1.44 -16.66
N VAL A 305 11.78 -0.41 -17.41
CA VAL A 305 10.60 0.40 -17.07
C VAL A 305 9.68 0.62 -18.27
N HIS A 306 8.39 0.46 -18.04
CA HIS A 306 7.35 0.77 -19.01
C HIS A 306 6.33 1.76 -18.44
N TYR A 307 6.14 2.87 -19.14
CA TYR A 307 5.18 3.92 -18.78
C TYR A 307 4.07 4.07 -19.81
N SER A 308 2.83 4.14 -19.32
CA SER A 308 1.64 4.55 -20.07
C SER A 308 0.88 5.60 -19.26
N LEU A 309 1.08 6.90 -19.54
CA LEU A 309 0.52 7.98 -18.71
C LEU A 309 -0.31 9.00 -19.51
N GLU A 310 -1.38 9.50 -18.89
CA GLU A 310 -2.12 10.70 -19.30
C GLU A 310 -2.04 11.74 -18.16
N CYS A 311 -1.36 12.87 -18.40
CA CYS A 311 -1.09 13.84 -17.33
C CYS A 311 -0.85 15.28 -17.79
N LYS A 312 -0.69 16.23 -16.86
CA LYS A 312 -0.30 17.61 -17.24
C LYS A 312 1.21 17.75 -17.23
N ASP A 313 1.82 17.57 -16.07
CA ASP A 313 3.22 17.89 -15.84
C ASP A 313 3.95 16.66 -15.29
N VAL A 314 5.09 16.30 -15.89
CA VAL A 314 5.88 15.14 -15.45
C VAL A 314 7.36 15.46 -15.34
N HIS A 315 7.97 15.01 -14.24
CA HIS A 315 9.41 15.07 -14.03
C HIS A 315 9.99 13.67 -13.77
N TYR A 316 10.97 13.28 -14.58
CA TYR A 316 11.69 12.01 -14.44
C TYR A 316 13.17 12.24 -14.09
N SER A 317 13.64 11.49 -13.09
CA SER A 317 15.04 11.31 -12.74
C SER A 317 15.33 9.81 -12.61
N LEU A 318 15.86 9.16 -13.65
CA LEU A 318 16.03 7.69 -13.66
C LEU A 318 17.46 7.23 -13.97
N GLU A 319 17.88 6.15 -13.30
CA GLU A 319 19.06 5.35 -13.66
C GLU A 319 18.61 3.92 -14.00
N CYS A 320 18.73 3.49 -15.26
CA CYS A 320 18.19 2.21 -15.70
C CYS A 320 18.86 1.57 -16.92
N LYS A 321 18.43 0.38 -17.35
CA LYS A 321 18.91 -0.21 -18.61
C LYS A 321 18.01 0.18 -19.76
N ASP A 322 16.75 -0.23 -19.69
CA ASP A 322 15.83 -0.15 -20.83
C ASP A 322 14.56 0.58 -20.39
N VAL A 323 14.13 1.60 -21.15
CA VAL A 323 12.92 2.37 -20.84
C VAL A 323 12.02 2.52 -22.06
N HIS A 324 10.72 2.33 -21.85
CA HIS A 324 9.69 2.58 -22.85
C HIS A 324 8.63 3.54 -22.32
N TYR A 325 8.43 4.65 -23.04
CA TYR A 325 7.44 5.68 -22.73
C TYR A 325 6.34 5.74 -23.78
N SER A 326 5.09 5.77 -23.31
CA SER A 326 3.90 6.12 -24.07
C SER A 326 3.11 7.17 -23.28
N LEU A 327 3.26 8.47 -23.59
CA LEU A 327 2.65 9.55 -22.79
C LEU A 327 1.82 10.52 -23.62
N GLU A 328 0.72 11.00 -23.03
CA GLU A 328 -0.05 12.16 -23.48
C GLU A 328 -0.03 13.23 -22.38
N CYS A 329 0.62 14.38 -22.62
CA CYS A 329 0.83 15.37 -21.56
C CYS A 329 1.03 16.81 -22.04
N LYS A 330 1.17 17.78 -21.12
CA LYS A 330 1.53 19.15 -21.51
C LYS A 330 3.03 19.34 -21.48
N ASP A 331 3.62 19.20 -20.30
CA ASP A 331 5.01 19.57 -20.05
C ASP A 331 5.76 18.37 -19.46
N VAL A 332 6.91 18.03 -20.05
CA VAL A 332 7.74 16.90 -19.57
C VAL A 332 9.20 17.29 -19.44
N HIS A 333 9.80 16.87 -18.33
CA HIS A 333 11.23 17.01 -18.09
C HIS A 333 11.87 15.66 -17.78
N TYR A 334 12.88 15.29 -18.56
CA TYR A 334 13.65 14.06 -18.41
C TYR A 334 15.10 14.34 -18.02
N SER A 335 15.57 13.63 -16.99
CA SER A 335 16.98 13.50 -16.62
C SER A 335 17.31 12.01 -16.44
N LEU A 336 17.87 11.36 -17.47
CA LEU A 336 18.08 9.89 -17.46
C LEU A 336 19.52 9.48 -17.73
N GLU A 337 19.97 8.43 -17.05
CA GLU A 337 21.18 7.64 -17.38
C GLU A 337 20.76 6.20 -17.70
N CYS A 338 20.92 5.78 -18.96
CA CYS A 338 20.41 4.46 -19.38
C CYS A 338 21.13 3.84 -20.58
N LYS A 339 20.75 2.62 -20.98
CA LYS A 339 21.29 2.03 -22.23
C LYS A 339 20.39 2.39 -23.40
N ASP A 340 19.14 1.93 -23.35
CA ASP A 340 18.24 1.96 -24.49
C ASP A 340 16.93 2.66 -24.07
N VAL A 341 16.50 3.64 -24.86
CA VAL A 341 15.23 4.36 -24.60
C VAL A 341 14.37 4.46 -25.84
N HIS A 342 13.07 4.20 -25.65
CA HIS A 342 12.06 4.38 -26.68
C HIS A 342 10.95 5.32 -26.20
N TYR A 343 10.73 6.40 -26.94
CA TYR A 343 9.70 7.40 -26.68
C TYR A 343 8.61 7.40 -27.76
N SER A 344 7.36 7.36 -27.31
CA SER A 344 6.16 7.66 -28.10
C SER A 344 5.33 8.71 -27.35
N LEU A 345 5.40 9.98 -27.73
CA LEU A 345 4.81 11.08 -26.93
C LEU A 345 3.96 12.04 -27.77
N GLU A 346 2.85 12.48 -27.18
CA GLU A 346 2.04 13.61 -27.64
C GLU A 346 2.03 14.68 -26.54
N CYS A 347 2.69 15.82 -26.78
CA CYS A 347 2.91 16.83 -25.73
C CYS A 347 3.03 18.27 -26.24
N LYS A 348 3.07 19.26 -25.35
CA LYS A 348 3.37 20.64 -25.77
C LYS A 348 4.85 20.91 -25.72
N ASP A 349 5.43 20.81 -24.53
CA ASP A 349 6.80 21.24 -24.27
C ASP A 349 7.58 20.08 -23.64
N VAL A 350 8.75 19.76 -24.20
CA VAL A 350 9.60 18.68 -23.67
C VAL A 350 11.05 19.12 -23.53
N HIS A 351 11.65 18.76 -22.40
CA HIS A 351 13.06 18.96 -22.13
C HIS A 351 13.75 17.64 -21.79
N TYR A 352 14.80 17.30 -22.54
CA TYR A 352 15.61 16.11 -22.33
C TYR A 352 17.05 16.46 -21.91
N SER A 353 17.53 15.77 -20.88
CA SER A 353 18.92 15.69 -20.48
C SER A 353 19.30 14.22 -20.30
N LEU A 354 19.89 13.57 -21.32
CA LEU A 354 20.12 12.11 -21.30
C LEU A 354 21.59 11.73 -21.54
N GLU A 355 22.06 10.71 -20.82
CA GLU A 355 23.28 9.96 -21.12
C GLU A 355 22.91 8.51 -21.43
N CYS A 356 23.09 8.07 -22.68
CA CYS A 356 22.60 6.75 -23.12
C CYS A 356 23.40 6.12 -24.27
N LYS A 357 23.07 4.87 -24.65
CA LYS A 357 23.66 4.28 -25.86
C LYS A 357 22.78 4.56 -27.06
N ASP A 358 21.55 4.06 -27.02
CA ASP A 358 20.67 4.03 -28.17
C ASP A 358 19.33 4.69 -27.80
N VAL A 359 18.87 5.64 -28.61
CA VAL A 359 17.58 6.31 -28.38
C VAL A 359 16.74 6.36 -29.63
N HIS A 360 15.45 6.05 -29.47
CA HIS A 360 14.45 6.19 -30.52
C HIS A 360 13.32 7.12 -30.07
N TYR A 361 13.08 8.18 -30.83
CA TYR A 361 12.00 9.15 -30.59
C TYR A 361 10.94 9.09 -31.69
N SER A 362 9.69 9.03 -31.28
CA SER A 362 8.51 9.28 -32.11
C SER A 362 7.62 10.30 -31.38
N LEU A 363 7.71 11.60 -31.73
CA LEU A 363 7.01 12.66 -30.98
C LEU A 363 6.14 13.55 -31.87
N GLU A 364 5.00 13.97 -31.34
CA GLU A 364 4.18 15.08 -31.83
C GLU A 364 4.11 16.17 -30.75
N CYS A 365 4.70 17.34 -31.01
CA CYS A 365 4.84 18.37 -29.97
C CYS A 365 4.94 19.80 -30.50
N LYS A 366 4.96 20.80 -29.60
CA LYS A 366 5.21 22.19 -30.03
C LYS A 366 6.70 22.49 -29.97
N ASP A 367 7.25 22.42 -28.77
CA ASP A 367 8.59 22.91 -28.48
C ASP A 367 9.40 21.79 -27.82
N VAL A 368 10.60 21.50 -28.35
CA VAL A 368 11.47 20.47 -27.79
C VAL A 368 12.90 20.97 -27.62
N HIS A 369 13.48 20.66 -26.47
CA HIS A 369 14.88 20.91 -26.17
C HIS A 369 15.60 19.62 -25.81
N TYR A 370 16.68 19.32 -26.52
CA TYR A 370 17.53 18.16 -26.29
C TYR A 370 18.94 18.55 -25.87
N SER A 371 19.43 17.91 -24.81
CA SER A 371 20.83 17.89 -24.39
C SER A 371 21.26 16.44 -24.17
N LEU A 372 21.89 15.79 -25.16
CA LEU A 372 22.19 14.34 -25.09
C LEU A 372 23.65 14.00 -25.32
N GLU A 373 24.13 12.99 -24.60
CA GLU A 373 25.38 12.28 -24.85
C GLU A 373 25.06 10.81 -25.16
N CYS A 374 25.28 10.38 -26.41
CA CYS A 374 24.81 9.05 -26.85
C CYS A 374 25.65 8.40 -27.95
N LYS A 375 25.38 7.14 -28.31
CA LYS A 375 26.02 6.54 -29.49
C LYS A 375 25.15 6.73 -30.72
N ASP A 376 23.95 6.19 -30.68
CA ASP A 376 23.09 6.09 -31.84
C ASP A 376 21.72 6.72 -31.51
N VAL A 377 21.25 7.62 -32.35
CA VAL A 377 19.93 8.27 -32.15
C VAL A 377 19.11 8.26 -33.43
N HIS A 378 17.83 7.92 -33.26
CA HIS A 378 16.83 7.99 -34.32
C HIS A 378 15.66 8.89 -33.91
N TYR A 379 15.39 9.91 -34.72
CA TYR A 379 14.28 10.84 -34.53
C TYR A 379 13.24 10.73 -35.63
N SER A 380 11.97 10.68 -35.24
CA SER A 380 10.79 10.90 -36.08
C SER A 380 9.89 11.91 -35.38
N LEU A 381 9.96 13.20 -35.74
CA LEU A 381 9.23 14.27 -35.03
C LEU A 381 8.34 15.11 -35.95
N GLU A 382 7.19 15.51 -35.44
CA GLU A 382 6.34 16.57 -35.97
C GLU A 382 6.21 17.68 -34.92
N CYS A 383 6.76 18.86 -35.18
CA CYS A 383 6.85 19.92 -34.17
C CYS A 383 6.93 21.35 -34.72
N LYS A 384 6.87 22.37 -33.84
CA LYS A 384 7.09 23.75 -34.29
C LYS A 384 8.56 24.11 -34.20
N ASP A 385 9.09 24.07 -32.98
CA ASP A 385 10.41 24.60 -32.67
C ASP A 385 11.25 23.52 -31.99
N VAL A 386 12.46 23.28 -32.50
CA VAL A 386 13.37 22.27 -31.92
C VAL A 386 14.76 22.83 -31.71
N HIS A 387 15.32 22.55 -30.54
CA HIS A 387 16.71 22.86 -30.22
C HIS A 387 17.48 21.60 -29.82
N TYR A 388 18.58 21.33 -30.52
CA TYR A 388 19.47 20.20 -30.27
C TYR A 388 20.85 20.65 -29.81
N SER A 389 21.34 20.04 -28.73
CA SER A 389 22.74 20.04 -28.31
C SER A 389 23.18 18.59 -28.08
N LEU A 390 23.88 17.97 -29.04
CA LEU A 390 24.22 16.53 -28.97
C LEU A 390 25.72 16.25 -29.16
N GLU A 391 26.22 15.28 -28.40
CA GLU A 391 27.49 14.60 -28.65
C GLU A 391 27.22 13.12 -28.93
N CYS A 392 27.49 12.64 -30.15
CA CYS A 392 27.09 11.27 -30.55
C CYS A 392 27.94 10.65 -31.65
N LYS A 393 27.72 9.37 -31.98
CA LYS A 393 28.40 8.75 -33.14
C LYS A 393 27.55 8.90 -34.38
N ASP A 394 26.36 8.32 -34.35
CA ASP A 394 25.52 8.16 -35.53
C ASP A 394 24.13 8.75 -35.23
N VAL A 395 23.63 9.61 -36.11
CA VAL A 395 22.30 10.23 -35.94
C VAL A 395 21.48 10.16 -37.22
N HIS A 396 20.22 9.78 -37.07
CA HIS A 396 19.23 9.80 -38.14
C HIS A 396 18.02 10.67 -37.77
N TYR A 397 17.73 11.66 -38.61
CA TYR A 397 16.60 12.57 -38.44
C TYR A 397 15.57 12.43 -39.56
N SER A 398 14.30 12.31 -39.18
CA SER A 398 13.13 12.51 -40.04
C SER A 398 12.21 13.53 -39.36
N LEU A 399 12.16 14.77 -39.85
CA LEU A 399 11.46 15.86 -39.15
C LEU A 399 10.57 16.70 -40.07
N GLU A 400 9.39 17.06 -39.57
CA GLU A 400 8.52 18.09 -40.13
C GLU A 400 8.34 19.21 -39.09
N CYS A 401 8.85 20.41 -39.36
CA CYS A 401 8.86 21.49 -38.37
C CYS A 401 8.92 22.91 -38.93
N LYS A 402 8.81 23.94 -38.09
CA LYS A 402 9.00 25.33 -38.54
C LYS A 402 10.45 25.74 -38.43
N ASP A 403 10.96 25.72 -37.21
CA ASP A 403 12.25 26.31 -36.88
C ASP A 403 13.11 25.26 -36.16
N VAL A 404 14.34 25.06 -36.62
CA VAL A 404 15.27 24.11 -35.99
C VAL A 404 16.64 24.72 -35.78
N HIS A 405 17.20 24.49 -34.59
CA HIS A 405 18.57 24.85 -34.24
C HIS A 405 19.37 23.61 -33.81
N TYR A 406 20.49 23.37 -34.49
CA TYR A 406 21.40 22.28 -34.19
C TYR A 406 22.77 22.77 -33.72
N SER A 407 23.26 22.16 -32.65
CA SER A 407 24.66 22.19 -32.22
C SER A 407 25.12 20.75 -31.99
N LEU A 408 25.83 20.13 -32.96
CA LEU A 408 26.22 18.72 -32.88
C LEU A 408 27.72 18.50 -33.06
N GLU A 409 28.25 17.54 -32.28
CA GLU A 409 29.55 16.91 -32.50
C GLU A 409 29.34 15.40 -32.73
N CYS A 410 29.64 14.90 -33.94
CA CYS A 410 29.33 13.51 -34.29
C CYS A 410 30.20 12.90 -35.38
N LYS A 411 30.05 11.60 -35.68
CA LYS A 411 30.76 10.99 -36.81
C LYS A 411 29.93 11.07 -38.08
N ASP A 412 28.75 10.46 -38.05
CA ASP A 412 27.93 10.25 -39.23
C ASP A 412 26.52 10.80 -38.97
N VAL A 413 26.00 11.62 -39.88
CA VAL A 413 24.65 12.17 -39.75
C VAL A 413 23.85 12.04 -41.04
N HIS A 414 22.59 11.62 -40.90
CA HIS A 414 21.62 11.58 -41.99
C HIS A 414 20.38 12.43 -41.65
N TYR A 415 20.07 13.39 -42.51
CA TYR A 415 18.91 14.26 -42.38
C TYR A 415 17.90 14.06 -43.52
N SER A 416 16.62 13.98 -43.14
CA SER A 416 15.47 14.15 -44.02
C SER A 416 14.52 15.16 -43.38
N LEU A 417 14.56 16.45 -43.79
CA LEU A 417 13.78 17.52 -43.16
C LEU A 417 12.88 18.27 -44.13
N GLU A 418 11.67 18.60 -43.66
CA GLU A 418 10.77 19.59 -44.27
C GLU A 418 10.52 20.71 -43.25
N CYS A 419 11.02 21.92 -43.52
CA CYS A 419 10.97 23.01 -42.54
C CYS A 419 11.01 24.42 -43.14
N LYS A 420 10.80 25.47 -42.33
CA LYS A 420 10.92 26.85 -42.83
C LYS A 420 12.34 27.34 -42.68
N ASP A 421 12.83 27.36 -41.45
CA ASP A 421 14.09 27.99 -41.09
C ASP A 421 14.97 27.00 -40.34
N VAL A 422 16.23 26.86 -40.77
CA VAL A 422 17.19 25.95 -40.11
C VAL A 422 18.53 26.62 -39.85
N HIS A 423 19.05 26.42 -38.64
CA HIS A 423 20.38 26.86 -38.25
C HIS A 423 21.23 25.67 -37.77
N TYR A 424 22.40 25.50 -38.39
CA TYR A 424 23.35 24.43 -38.08
C TYR A 424 24.69 24.96 -37.58
N SER A 425 25.19 24.35 -36.51
CA SER A 425 26.59 24.38 -36.08
C SER A 425 27.06 22.93 -35.89
N LEU A 426 27.89 22.41 -36.80
CA LEU A 426 28.20 20.99 -36.89
C LEU A 426 29.71 20.72 -37.05
N GLU A 427 30.22 19.79 -36.25
CA GLU A 427 31.56 19.18 -36.41
C GLU A 427 31.41 17.67 -36.59
N CYS A 428 31.76 17.16 -37.77
CA CYS A 428 31.50 15.75 -38.11
C CYS A 428 32.42 15.16 -39.19
N LYS A 429 32.36 13.83 -39.42
CA LYS A 429 33.12 13.23 -40.52
C LYS A 429 32.32 13.24 -41.80
N ASP A 430 31.17 12.59 -41.78
CA ASP A 430 30.36 12.32 -42.96
C ASP A 430 28.93 12.80 -42.74
N VAL A 431 28.38 13.55 -43.70
CA VAL A 431 27.00 14.06 -43.61
C VAL A 431 26.23 13.85 -44.90
N HIS A 432 24.97 13.42 -44.76
CA HIS A 432 24.01 13.32 -45.85
C HIS A 432 22.74 14.13 -45.57
N TYR A 433 22.39 15.02 -46.49
CA TYR A 433 21.21 15.87 -46.39
C TYR A 433 20.21 15.61 -47.51
N SER A 434 18.93 15.54 -47.13
CA SER A 434 17.77 15.77 -47.99
C SER A 434 16.87 16.81 -47.33
N LEU A 435 16.83 18.04 -47.86
CA LEU A 435 16.12 19.16 -47.23
C LEU A 435 15.22 19.91 -48.20
N GLU A 436 14.01 20.21 -47.75
CA GLU A 436 13.08 21.16 -48.38
C GLU A 436 12.78 22.29 -47.38
N CYS A 437 13.27 23.50 -47.65
CA CYS A 437 13.15 24.62 -46.70
C CYS A 437 13.20 26.01 -47.33
N LYS A 438 12.85 27.07 -46.58
CA LYS A 438 12.92 28.43 -47.11
C LYS A 438 14.30 29.02 -46.91
N ASP A 439 14.73 29.08 -45.65
CA ASP A 439 15.94 29.79 -45.24
C ASP A 439 16.86 28.84 -44.47
N VAL A 440 18.13 28.78 -44.86
CA VAL A 440 19.11 27.92 -44.19
C VAL A 440 20.40 28.66 -43.87
N HIS A 441 20.91 28.46 -42.64
CA HIS A 441 22.19 28.95 -42.20
C HIS A 441 23.10 27.81 -41.70
N TYR A 442 24.29 27.69 -42.28
CA TYR A 442 25.27 26.66 -41.94
C TYR A 442 26.60 27.20 -41.40
N SER A 443 27.10 26.56 -40.35
CA SER A 443 28.51 26.52 -39.98
C SER A 443 28.96 25.06 -39.86
N LEU A 444 29.81 24.59 -40.77
CA LEU A 444 30.18 23.18 -40.92
C LEU A 444 31.69 22.97 -41.02
N GLU A 445 32.22 22.06 -40.19
CA GLU A 445 33.57 21.51 -40.31
C GLU A 445 33.50 19.99 -40.49
N CYS A 446 33.97 19.48 -41.63
CA CYS A 446 33.77 18.07 -41.96
C CYS A 446 34.75 17.46 -42.96
N LYS A 447 34.68 16.13 -43.18
CA LYS A 447 35.46 15.48 -44.25
C LYS A 447 34.67 15.42 -45.55
N ASP A 448 33.54 14.72 -45.52
CA ASP A 448 32.76 14.38 -46.70
C ASP A 448 31.30 14.83 -46.52
N VAL A 449 30.74 15.50 -47.54
CA VAL A 449 29.30 15.88 -47.52
C VAL A 449 28.60 15.55 -48.82
N HIS A 450 27.35 15.08 -48.68
CA HIS A 450 26.40 14.93 -49.77
C HIS A 450 25.12 15.74 -49.51
N TYR A 451 24.71 16.56 -50.48
CA TYR A 451 23.52 17.41 -50.40
C TYR A 451 22.51 17.16 -51.52
N SER A 452 21.24 17.10 -51.13
CA SER A 452 20.07 17.35 -51.99
C SER A 452 19.23 18.46 -51.34
N LEU A 453 19.16 19.64 -51.98
CA LEU A 453 18.59 20.87 -51.41
C LEU A 453 17.56 21.51 -52.35
N GLU A 454 16.36 21.78 -51.84
CA GLU A 454 15.37 22.66 -52.46
C GLU A 454 15.07 23.84 -51.50
N CYS A 455 15.54 25.04 -51.84
CA CYS A 455 15.45 26.20 -50.95
C CYS A 455 15.48 27.57 -51.65
N LYS A 456 15.07 28.61 -50.92
CA LYS A 456 15.03 29.99 -51.43
C LYS A 456 16.30 30.76 -51.11
N ASP A 457 16.68 30.81 -49.84
CA ASP A 457 17.83 31.58 -49.36
C ASP A 457 18.78 30.68 -48.55
N VAL A 458 20.08 30.72 -48.87
CA VAL A 458 21.11 29.89 -48.23
C VAL A 458 22.32 30.73 -47.85
N HIS A 459 22.74 30.61 -46.58
CA HIS A 459 23.96 31.19 -46.04
C HIS A 459 24.85 30.10 -45.45
N TYR A 460 26.13 30.03 -45.84
CA TYR A 460 27.03 28.99 -45.35
C TYR A 460 28.47 29.49 -45.12
N SER A 461 29.10 28.92 -44.10
CA SER A 461 30.56 28.88 -43.89
C SER A 461 31.01 27.42 -43.76
N LEU A 462 31.89 26.97 -44.66
CA LEU A 462 32.21 25.54 -44.82
C LEU A 462 33.72 25.29 -44.89
N GLU A 463 34.20 24.36 -44.06
CA GLU A 463 35.56 23.83 -44.10
C GLU A 463 35.51 22.30 -44.27
N CYS A 464 35.51 21.81 -45.53
CA CYS A 464 35.48 20.37 -45.81
C CYS A 464 36.44 19.93 -46.92
N LYS A 465 36.72 18.61 -46.99
CA LYS A 465 37.69 18.04 -47.94
C LYS A 465 37.04 17.65 -49.28
N ASP A 466 35.93 16.93 -49.24
CA ASP A 466 35.20 16.45 -50.42
C ASP A 466 33.70 16.77 -50.32
N VAL A 467 33.12 17.34 -51.40
CA VAL A 467 31.73 17.84 -51.41
C VAL A 467 31.00 17.40 -52.69
N HIS A 468 29.82 16.80 -52.52
CA HIS A 468 28.90 16.43 -53.59
C HIS A 468 27.55 17.14 -53.41
N TYR A 469 27.09 17.90 -54.42
CA TYR A 469 25.88 18.72 -54.31
C TYR A 469 24.92 18.53 -55.50
N SER A 470 23.62 18.54 -55.19
CA SER A 470 22.50 18.71 -56.12
C SER A 470 21.55 19.77 -55.54
N LEU A 471 21.33 20.85 -56.29
CA LEU A 471 20.66 22.08 -55.81
C LEU A 471 19.62 22.53 -56.83
N GLU A 472 18.37 22.69 -56.38
CA GLU A 472 17.31 23.37 -57.14
C GLU A 472 16.83 24.59 -56.33
N CYS A 473 17.22 25.80 -56.77
CA CYS A 473 16.78 27.07 -56.17
C CYS A 473 15.71 27.71 -57.04
N ASN A 474 14.58 28.10 -56.44
CA ASN A 474 13.45 28.76 -57.12
C ASN A 474 13.25 30.22 -56.67
#